data_AF-A0A7X7YX05-F1
#
_entry.id   AF-A0A7X7YX05-F1
#
_cell.length_a   1.000
_cell.length_b   1.000
_cell.length_c   1.000
_cell.angle_alpha   90.00
_cell.angle_beta   90.00
_cell.angle_gamma   90.00
#
_symmetry.space_group_name_H-M   'P 1'
#
loop_
_entity.id
_entity.type
_entity.pdbx_description
1 polymer ?
#
loop_
_entity_poly.entity_id
_entity_poly.type
_entity_poly.pdbx_seq_one_letter_code
_entity_poly.pdbx_strand_id
1 'polypeptide(L)'
;MRRGTLVAVVAGLCLLARSIGVAQENLRVLSETVGGAPAGEMMSGYLLRQAKPLFEQWRGQYEQRKTPEQIAAYQKALRGQFLQAIGGLPDRTPLNPKVVGVVARD
;
A
#
# COMPACT_ATOMS: atom_id res chain seq x y z
N MET A 1 -28.96 -57.27 26.80
CA MET A 1 -28.74 -55.82 27.01
C MET A 1 -27.33 -55.60 27.57
N ARG A 2 -26.32 -55.21 26.76
CA ARG A 2 -25.00 -54.72 27.25
C ARG A 2 -23.97 -54.39 26.15
N ARG A 3 -24.14 -54.89 24.91
CA ARG A 3 -23.19 -54.61 23.81
C ARG A 3 -23.50 -53.30 23.06
N GLY A 4 -24.78 -52.99 22.80
CA GLY A 4 -25.18 -51.77 22.09
C GLY A 4 -24.93 -50.47 22.88
N THR A 5 -25.09 -50.51 24.21
CA THR A 5 -24.83 -49.36 25.09
C THR A 5 -23.33 -49.05 25.23
N LEU A 6 -22.46 -50.07 25.20
CA LEU A 6 -21.01 -49.85 25.23
C LEU A 6 -20.48 -49.22 23.94
N VAL A 7 -20.99 -49.65 22.77
CA VAL A 7 -20.63 -49.07 21.47
C VAL A 7 -21.11 -47.61 21.35
N ALA A 8 -22.31 -47.30 21.84
CA ALA A 8 -22.84 -45.94 21.83
C ALA A 8 -22.05 -44.98 22.74
N VAL A 9 -21.56 -45.46 23.89
CA VAL A 9 -20.73 -44.67 24.81
C VAL A 9 -19.33 -44.42 24.24
N VAL A 10 -18.71 -45.41 23.59
CA VAL A 10 -17.39 -45.25 22.94
C VAL A 10 -17.47 -44.34 21.71
N ALA A 11 -18.53 -44.48 20.89
CA ALA A 11 -18.77 -43.60 19.75
C ALA A 11 -19.07 -42.15 20.19
N GLY A 12 -19.81 -41.97 21.29
CA GLY A 12 -20.05 -40.66 21.90
C GLY A 12 -18.79 -40.01 22.48
N LEU A 13 -17.89 -40.82 23.06
CA LEU A 13 -16.61 -40.34 23.60
C LEU A 13 -15.64 -39.90 22.48
N CYS A 14 -15.65 -40.58 21.32
CA CYS A 14 -14.85 -40.19 20.16
C CYS A 14 -15.37 -38.92 19.44
N LEU A 15 -16.67 -38.61 19.55
CA LEU A 15 -17.27 -37.40 18.95
C LEU A 15 -17.03 -36.14 19.78
N LEU A 16 -16.77 -36.27 21.09
CA LEU A 16 -16.44 -35.14 21.98
C LEU A 16 -14.96 -34.75 21.99
N ALA A 17 -14.07 -35.59 21.42
CA ALA A 17 -12.63 -35.31 21.32
C ALA A 17 -12.24 -34.50 20.06
N ARG A 18 -13.21 -33.98 19.30
CA ARG A 18 -12.96 -33.30 18.01
C ARG A 18 -12.90 -31.78 18.16
N SER A 19 -11.98 -31.32 18.99
CA SER A 19 -11.44 -29.96 19.02
C SER A 19 -10.12 -30.09 19.80
N ILE A 20 -8.95 -29.58 19.43
CA ILE A 20 -8.57 -28.39 18.68
C ILE A 20 -7.16 -28.66 18.15
N GLY A 21 -6.90 -28.36 16.89
CA GLY A 21 -5.56 -28.48 16.33
C GLY A 21 -5.48 -28.11 14.86
N VAL A 22 -6.17 -27.04 14.44
CA VAL A 22 -5.63 -26.30 13.28
C VAL A 22 -4.33 -25.74 13.82
N ALA A 23 -3.20 -26.31 13.40
CA ALA A 23 -1.91 -25.67 13.58
C ALA A 23 -2.02 -24.31 12.90
N GLN A 24 -2.31 -23.28 13.69
CA GLN A 24 -2.23 -21.91 13.23
C GLN A 24 -0.75 -21.66 13.04
N GLU A 25 -0.25 -21.96 11.84
CA GLU A 25 1.12 -21.68 11.47
C GLU A 25 1.33 -20.20 11.72
N ASN A 26 2.14 -19.89 12.73
CA ASN A 26 2.45 -18.54 13.09
C ASN A 26 3.50 -18.05 12.08
N LEU A 27 3.02 -17.56 10.93
CA LEU A 27 3.83 -17.00 9.84
C LEU A 27 4.42 -15.62 10.20
N ARG A 28 4.42 -15.25 11.48
CA ARG A 28 4.88 -13.96 11.93
C ARG A 28 6.40 -13.96 12.05
N VAL A 29 7.04 -13.27 11.13
CA VAL A 29 8.51 -13.11 11.09
C VAL A 29 8.99 -12.00 12.04
N LEU A 30 8.14 -11.02 12.36
CA LEU A 30 8.48 -9.88 13.21
C LEU A 30 7.86 -10.03 14.61
N SER A 31 8.55 -9.54 15.63
CA SER A 31 7.98 -9.36 16.97
C SER A 31 6.74 -8.45 16.95
N GLU A 32 5.91 -8.48 18.00
CA GLU A 32 4.77 -7.54 18.14
C GLU A 32 5.20 -6.09 17.97
N THR A 33 6.37 -5.77 18.52
CA THR A 33 6.96 -4.44 18.48
C THR A 33 8.36 -4.49 17.91
N VAL A 34 8.73 -3.45 17.16
CA VAL A 34 10.07 -3.24 16.62
C VAL A 34 10.48 -1.82 16.98
N GLY A 35 11.54 -1.66 17.78
CA GLY A 35 12.02 -0.34 18.22
C GLY A 35 11.00 0.45 19.04
N GLY A 36 10.11 -0.23 19.77
CA GLY A 36 9.08 0.39 20.62
C GLY A 36 7.77 0.76 19.92
N ALA A 37 7.64 0.53 18.61
CA ALA A 37 6.41 0.73 17.84
C ALA A 37 5.83 -0.61 17.34
N PRO A 38 4.53 -0.71 17.02
CA PRO A 38 3.95 -1.89 16.40
C PRO A 38 4.68 -2.28 15.12
N ALA A 39 4.95 -3.56 14.91
CA ALA A 39 5.73 -4.00 13.74
C ALA A 39 5.09 -3.61 12.39
N GLY A 40 3.75 -3.52 12.33
CA GLY A 40 3.02 -3.03 11.16
C GLY A 40 3.32 -1.57 10.78
N GLU A 41 3.81 -0.77 11.72
CA GLU A 41 4.16 0.64 11.51
C GLU A 41 5.63 0.85 11.14
N MET A 42 6.45 -0.22 11.12
CA MET A 42 7.88 -0.10 10.88
C MET A 42 8.17 0.57 9.52
N MET A 43 7.51 0.12 8.45
CA MET A 43 7.74 0.63 7.10
C MET A 43 7.22 2.06 6.93
N SER A 44 6.01 2.33 7.42
CA SER A 44 5.43 3.69 7.35
C SER A 44 6.27 4.68 8.16
N GLY A 45 6.68 4.31 9.37
CA GLY A 45 7.55 5.13 10.22
C GLY A 45 8.92 5.38 9.58
N TYR A 46 9.52 4.37 8.94
CA TYR A 46 10.76 4.52 8.18
C TYR A 46 10.61 5.50 7.02
N LEU A 47 9.60 5.32 6.16
CA LEU A 47 9.36 6.19 5.01
C LEU A 47 9.02 7.62 5.44
N LEU A 48 8.22 7.79 6.50
CA LEU A 48 7.90 9.11 7.04
C LEU A 48 9.13 9.83 7.60
N ARG A 49 10.06 9.12 8.25
CA ARG A 49 11.33 9.72 8.72
C ARG A 49 12.17 10.22 7.55
N GLN A 50 12.18 9.51 6.43
CA GLN A 50 12.89 9.94 5.22
C GLN A 50 12.17 11.10 4.52
N ALA A 51 10.85 11.06 4.46
CA ALA A 51 10.06 12.05 3.72
C ALA A 51 9.92 13.38 4.45
N LYS A 52 9.81 13.39 5.79
CA LYS A 52 9.66 14.60 6.61
C LYS A 52 10.62 15.74 6.24
N PRO A 53 11.96 15.55 6.24
CA PRO A 53 12.88 16.64 5.92
C PRO A 53 12.68 17.18 4.48
N LEU A 54 12.32 16.31 3.53
CA LEU A 54 12.04 16.70 2.15
C LEU A 54 10.76 17.53 2.05
N PHE A 55 9.72 17.18 2.82
CA PHE A 55 8.49 17.97 2.90
C PHE A 55 8.73 19.35 3.53
N GLU A 56 9.52 19.44 4.60
CA GLU A 56 9.86 20.73 5.21
C GLU A 56 10.66 21.61 4.25
N GLN A 57 11.64 21.04 3.54
CA GLN A 57 12.40 21.75 2.51
C GLN A 57 11.48 22.23 1.38
N TRP A 58 10.61 21.36 0.87
CA TRP A 58 9.64 21.70 -0.16
C TRP A 58 8.72 22.82 0.29
N ARG A 59 8.21 22.75 1.53
CA ARG A 59 7.34 23.76 2.13
C ARG A 59 8.03 25.12 2.18
N GLY A 60 9.28 25.17 2.66
CA GLY A 60 10.05 26.41 2.68
C GLY A 60 10.24 27.03 1.29
N GLN A 61 10.56 26.21 0.29
CA GLN A 61 10.67 26.69 -1.09
C GLN A 61 9.34 27.14 -1.69
N TYR A 62 8.24 26.44 -1.34
CA TYR A 62 6.90 26.81 -1.77
C TYR A 62 6.52 28.18 -1.20
N GLU A 63 6.73 28.40 0.10
CA GLU A 63 6.42 29.65 0.77
C GLU A 63 7.23 30.83 0.22
N GLN A 64 8.45 30.61 -0.29
CA GLN A 64 9.29 31.65 -0.89
C GLN A 64 8.84 32.11 -2.28
N ARG A 65 8.06 31.30 -3.01
CA ARG A 65 7.56 31.66 -4.36
C ARG A 65 6.33 32.55 -4.23
N LYS A 66 6.49 33.85 -4.47
CA LYS A 66 5.43 34.86 -4.35
C LYS A 66 5.00 35.46 -5.68
N THR A 67 5.86 35.39 -6.70
CA THR A 67 5.56 36.00 -8.01
C THR A 67 5.22 34.95 -9.08
N PRO A 68 4.45 35.32 -10.11
CA PRO A 68 4.17 34.44 -11.24
C PRO A 68 5.43 33.90 -11.93
N GLU A 69 6.48 34.71 -12.04
CA GLU A 69 7.75 34.35 -12.68
C GLU A 69 8.47 33.26 -11.88
N GLN A 70 8.47 33.37 -10.55
CA GLN A 70 9.04 32.35 -9.65
C GLN A 70 8.28 31.03 -9.75
N ILE A 71 6.95 31.10 -9.87
CA ILE A 71 6.11 29.92 -10.05
C ILE A 71 6.37 29.27 -11.41
N ALA A 72 6.45 30.05 -12.48
CA ALA A 72 6.74 29.56 -13.82
C ALA A 72 8.13 28.91 -13.91
N ALA A 73 9.14 29.52 -13.28
CA ALA A 73 10.49 28.95 -13.19
C ALA A 73 10.49 27.59 -12.46
N TYR A 74 9.77 27.49 -11.35
CA TYR A 74 9.59 26.23 -10.63
C TYR A 74 8.91 25.16 -11.49
N GLN A 75 7.80 25.49 -12.16
CA GLN A 75 7.08 24.55 -13.00
C GLN A 75 7.94 24.03 -14.15
N LYS A 76 8.76 24.90 -14.76
CA LYS A 76 9.71 24.51 -15.80
C LYS A 76 10.76 23.53 -15.27
N ALA A 77 11.34 23.81 -14.11
CA ALA A 77 12.31 22.93 -13.47
C ALA A 77 11.70 21.57 -13.10
N LEU A 78 10.52 21.58 -12.48
CA LEU A 78 9.79 20.38 -12.07
C LEU A 78 9.43 19.51 -13.28
N ARG A 79 8.95 20.11 -14.38
CA ARG A 79 8.70 19.39 -15.63
C ARG A 79 9.97 18.70 -16.13
N GLY A 80 11.12 19.37 -16.07
CA GLY A 80 12.41 18.78 -16.45
C GLY A 80 12.76 17.54 -15.61
N GLN A 81 12.61 17.64 -14.29
CA GLN A 81 12.86 16.51 -13.38
C GLN A 81 11.96 15.32 -13.68
N PHE A 82 10.66 15.56 -13.91
CA PHE A 82 9.74 14.50 -14.28
C PHE A 82 10.10 13.84 -15.61
N LEU A 83 10.42 14.64 -16.63
CA LEU A 83 10.83 14.12 -17.94
C LEU A 83 12.09 13.25 -17.80
N GLN A 84 13.07 13.67 -16.99
CA GLN A 84 14.25 12.87 -16.74
C GLN A 84 13.92 11.56 -16.01
N ALA A 85 13.06 11.61 -14.99
CA ALA A 85 12.69 10.44 -14.20
C ALA A 85 11.93 9.39 -15.01
N ILE A 86 11.11 9.80 -15.98
CA ILE A 86 10.36 8.88 -16.86
C ILE A 86 11.14 8.44 -18.10
N GLY A 87 12.39 8.92 -18.29
CA GLY A 87 13.22 8.57 -19.46
C GLY A 87 12.94 9.39 -20.72
N GLY A 88 12.26 10.54 -20.59
CA GLY A 88 11.92 11.44 -21.70
C GLY A 88 10.54 11.18 -22.30
N LEU A 89 10.24 11.92 -23.36
CA LEU A 89 9.06 11.69 -24.20
C LEU A 89 9.52 11.36 -25.61
N PRO A 90 8.75 10.56 -26.36
CA PRO A 90 9.02 10.37 -27.78
C PRO A 90 8.90 11.71 -28.54
N ASP A 91 9.48 11.74 -29.73
CA ASP A 91 9.34 12.87 -30.64
C ASP A 91 7.87 13.16 -30.95
N ARG A 92 7.54 14.44 -31.14
CA ARG A 92 6.16 14.83 -31.45
C ARG A 92 5.77 14.31 -32.82
N THR A 93 4.83 13.37 -32.84
CA THR A 93 4.17 12.88 -34.05
C THR A 93 2.78 13.48 -34.19
N PRO A 94 2.26 13.69 -35.42
CA PRO A 94 0.89 14.10 -35.62
C PRO A 94 -0.08 13.16 -34.90
N LEU A 95 -0.91 13.75 -34.02
CA LEU A 95 -2.04 13.06 -33.43
C LEU A 95 -3.11 13.02 -34.53
N ASN A 96 -3.37 11.85 -35.12
CA ASN A 96 -4.43 11.65 -36.11
C ASN A 96 -5.67 11.05 -35.41
N PRO A 97 -6.36 11.80 -34.52
CA PRO A 97 -7.45 11.24 -33.73
C PRO A 97 -8.63 10.89 -34.64
N LYS A 98 -9.35 9.82 -34.29
CA LYS A 98 -10.65 9.48 -34.88
C LYS A 98 -11.68 9.35 -33.78
N VAL A 99 -12.80 10.06 -33.91
CA VAL A 99 -13.94 9.90 -32.99
C VAL A 99 -14.65 8.60 -33.34
N VAL A 100 -14.68 7.65 -32.41
CA VAL A 100 -15.29 6.32 -32.62
C VAL A 100 -16.72 6.23 -32.08
N GLY A 101 -17.22 7.28 -31.43
CA GLY A 101 -18.57 7.32 -30.87
C GLY A 101 -18.70 8.39 -29.80
N VAL A 102 -19.93 8.63 -29.36
CA VAL A 102 -20.28 9.54 -28.26
C VAL A 102 -21.18 8.78 -27.31
N VAL A 103 -20.82 8.77 -26.01
CA VAL A 103 -21.62 8.12 -24.96
C VAL A 103 -22.47 9.19 -24.27
N ALA A 104 -23.79 9.05 -24.37
CA ALA A 104 -24.72 9.85 -23.57
C ALA A 104 -24.79 9.27 -22.15
N ARG A 105 -24.91 10.15 -21.15
CA ARG A 105 -25.05 9.77 -19.75
C ARG A 105 -26.52 9.90 -19.37
N ASP A 106 -27.08 8.85 -18.76
CA ASP A 106 -28.43 8.84 -18.18
C ASP A 106 -28.48 9.59 -16.83
#